data_AF-A0A737CJN0-F1
#
_entry.id   AF-A0A737CJN0-F1
#
_cell.length_a   1.000
_cell.length_b   1.000
_cell.length_c   1.000
_cell.angle_alpha   90.00
_cell.angle_beta   90.00
_cell.angle_gamma   90.00
#
_symmetry.space_group_name_H-M   'P 1'
#
loop_
_entity.id
_entity.type
_entity.pdbx_description
1 polymer ?
#
loop_
_entity_poly.entity_id
_entity_poly.type
_entity_poly.pdbx_seq_one_letter_code
_entity_poly.pdbx_strand_id
1 'polypeptide(L)'
;MQCALYDAGRCRSCQWITQSVNEQLSAKTADLHRLLAGLPVEQWCAPIGGPEQHFRNKAKMVVSGSVEKPLFGMLHRDGTPVDLCGCPLYPASFAPVFSALKPFIARAGLTPYNVARKRGELKYLLLTESQFDGGMMLRFVLRSETKLTQLRAALPWLRAQLPQLRVITANIQPVHMAIMEGETEIYLTDQQALAERFNDVPLWIRPQSFFQTNPTVASRLYATARDWVGQLPVRHMWDLFCGVGGFGLHCATPQMQLTGIEIAPEAIACAKQSAAELGLTRLHFQALDSTQFATAQGETPDLVLVNPPRRGIGKPLCDYLAQMAPRFIIYSSCNAQTMAQDIRHLPNYRIQRVQLFDMFPHTAHYEVLALLRRL
;
A
#
# COMPACT_ATOMS: atom_id res chain seq x y z
N MET A 1 -19.17 13.49 2.18
CA MET A 1 -19.29 12.92 0.81
C MET A 1 -20.68 12.31 0.58
N GLN A 2 -21.34 12.53 -0.57
CA GLN A 2 -22.56 11.79 -0.97
C GLN A 2 -22.18 10.56 -1.80
N CYS A 3 -22.88 9.44 -1.61
CA CYS A 3 -22.60 8.20 -2.32
C CYS A 3 -23.89 7.41 -2.57
N ALA A 4 -24.37 7.41 -3.81
CA ALA A 4 -25.62 6.73 -4.18
C ALA A 4 -25.64 5.23 -3.82
N LEU A 5 -24.48 4.54 -3.87
CA LEU A 5 -24.39 3.13 -3.46
C LEU A 5 -24.59 2.95 -1.95
N TYR A 6 -24.13 3.91 -1.15
CA TYR A 6 -24.36 3.92 0.29
C TYR A 6 -25.81 4.30 0.58
N ASP A 7 -26.34 5.34 -0.04
CA ASP A 7 -27.72 5.78 0.19
C ASP A 7 -28.72 4.68 -0.17
N ALA A 8 -28.46 3.93 -1.24
CA ALA A 8 -29.27 2.78 -1.66
C ALA A 8 -29.05 1.48 -0.86
N GLY A 9 -28.19 1.46 0.16
CA GLY A 9 -27.92 0.25 0.95
C GLY A 9 -27.08 -0.82 0.28
N ARG A 10 -26.56 -0.56 -0.92
CA ARG A 10 -25.81 -1.53 -1.75
C ARG A 10 -24.34 -1.63 -1.37
N CYS A 11 -23.77 -0.62 -0.72
CA CYS A 11 -22.39 -0.65 -0.23
C CYS A 11 -22.30 -0.04 1.18
N ARG A 12 -21.57 -0.70 2.07
CA ARG A 12 -21.35 -0.28 3.47
C ARG A 12 -19.87 -0.23 3.85
N SER A 13 -18.98 -0.23 2.86
CA SER A 13 -17.53 -0.21 3.10
C SER A 13 -17.03 1.10 3.76
N CYS A 14 -17.69 2.23 3.50
CA CYS A 14 -17.40 3.52 4.11
C CYS A 14 -18.30 3.73 5.34
N GLN A 15 -17.98 3.06 6.45
CA GLN A 15 -18.82 3.02 7.64
C GLN A 15 -19.04 4.37 8.31
N TRP A 16 -18.14 5.33 8.11
CA TRP A 16 -18.19 6.66 8.73
C TRP A 16 -18.54 7.78 7.73
N ILE A 17 -19.03 7.44 6.53
CA ILE A 17 -19.32 8.42 5.47
C ILE A 17 -20.28 9.55 5.89
N THR A 18 -21.15 9.29 6.86
CA THR A 18 -22.13 10.27 7.37
C THR A 18 -21.54 11.21 8.43
N GLN A 19 -20.35 10.91 8.95
CA GLN A 19 -19.64 11.77 9.89
C GLN A 19 -18.82 12.80 9.12
N SER A 20 -18.76 14.03 9.62
CA SER A 20 -17.84 15.03 9.09
C SER A 20 -16.38 14.59 9.30
N VAL A 21 -15.47 15.05 8.44
CA VAL A 21 -14.04 14.72 8.57
C VAL A 21 -13.47 15.13 9.93
N ASN A 22 -13.91 16.25 10.48
CA ASN A 22 -13.47 16.71 11.79
C ASN A 22 -13.87 15.73 12.90
N GLU A 23 -15.08 15.19 12.85
CA GLU A 23 -15.54 14.16 13.80
C GLU A 23 -14.76 12.86 13.64
N GLN A 24 -14.52 12.43 12.40
CA GLN A 24 -13.72 11.23 12.12
C GLN A 24 -12.29 11.36 12.65
N LEU A 25 -11.62 12.49 12.39
CA LEU A 25 -10.28 12.77 12.88
C LEU A 25 -10.25 12.85 14.41
N SER A 26 -11.23 13.51 15.02
CA SER A 26 -11.36 13.60 16.48
C SER A 26 -11.50 12.22 17.12
N ALA A 27 -12.33 11.34 16.53
CA ALA A 27 -12.50 9.97 16.99
C ALA A 27 -11.22 9.13 16.85
N LYS A 28 -10.52 9.24 15.71
CA LYS A 28 -9.25 8.56 15.46
C LYS A 28 -8.16 9.03 16.43
N THR A 29 -8.06 10.34 16.67
CA THR A 29 -7.12 10.90 17.65
C THR A 29 -7.43 10.44 19.07
N ALA A 30 -8.70 10.43 19.48
CA ALA A 30 -9.11 9.93 20.79
C ALA A 30 -8.77 8.44 20.97
N ASP A 31 -8.97 7.63 19.93
CA ASP A 31 -8.56 6.22 19.92
C ASP A 31 -7.05 6.06 20.11
N LEU A 32 -6.24 6.81 19.36
CA LEU A 32 -4.78 6.78 19.48
C LEU A 32 -4.30 7.20 20.89
N HIS A 33 -4.88 8.26 21.45
CA HIS A 33 -4.60 8.70 22.82
C HIS A 33 -4.88 7.59 23.84
N ARG A 34 -6.02 6.91 23.71
CA ARG A 34 -6.40 5.78 24.56
C ARG A 34 -5.44 4.61 24.41
N LEU A 35 -5.02 4.28 23.20
CA LEU A 35 -4.11 3.16 22.92
C LEU A 35 -2.70 3.39 23.50
N LEU A 36 -2.23 4.64 23.49
CA LEU A 36 -0.92 5.04 24.03
C LEU A 36 -0.97 5.50 25.50
N ALA A 37 -2.13 5.41 26.15
CA ALA A 37 -2.26 5.75 27.56
C ALA A 37 -1.25 4.96 28.42
N GLY A 38 -0.57 5.68 29.31
CA GLY A 38 0.49 5.14 30.17
C GLY A 38 1.89 5.12 29.56
N LEU A 39 2.04 5.43 28.27
CA LEU A 39 3.35 5.64 27.65
C LEU A 39 3.76 7.13 27.75
N PRO A 40 5.03 7.44 28.03
CA PRO A 40 5.51 8.83 28.02
C PRO A 40 5.54 9.37 26.59
N VAL A 41 4.65 10.33 26.30
CA VAL A 41 4.59 11.05 25.02
C VAL A 41 4.98 12.50 25.25
N GLU A 42 6.07 12.97 24.62
CA GLU A 42 6.50 14.36 24.71
C GLU A 42 5.65 15.29 23.84
N GLN A 43 5.34 14.87 22.61
CA GLN A 43 4.62 15.71 21.66
C GLN A 43 3.56 14.94 20.86
N TRP A 44 2.33 15.41 20.95
CA TRP A 44 1.22 15.02 20.07
C TRP A 44 1.15 16.00 18.90
N CYS A 45 1.50 15.54 17.69
CA CYS A 45 1.38 16.36 16.49
C CYS A 45 -0.06 16.36 15.97
N ALA A 46 -0.48 17.47 15.36
CA ALA A 46 -1.81 17.58 14.77
C ALA A 46 -2.03 16.50 13.68
N PRO A 47 -3.22 15.88 13.60
CA PRO A 47 -3.51 14.86 12.61
C PRO A 47 -3.45 15.44 11.19
N ILE A 48 -2.98 14.64 10.23
CA ILE A 48 -2.95 14.99 8.81
C ILE A 48 -4.10 14.28 8.09
N GLY A 49 -5.00 15.08 7.53
CA GLY A 49 -6.06 14.61 6.63
C GLY A 49 -5.67 14.65 5.17
N GLY A 50 -6.54 14.11 4.32
CA GLY A 50 -6.42 14.15 2.87
C GLY A 50 -7.77 14.37 2.19
N PRO A 51 -7.83 14.30 0.85
CA PRO A 51 -9.09 14.40 0.13
C PRO A 51 -10.07 13.29 0.53
N GLU A 52 -11.35 13.64 0.67
CA GLU A 52 -12.43 12.71 1.01
C GLU A 52 -12.87 11.81 -0.16
N GLN A 53 -12.60 12.25 -1.38
CA GLN A 53 -13.03 11.64 -2.65
C GLN A 53 -11.85 11.53 -3.59
N HIS A 54 -11.94 10.65 -4.57
CA HIS A 54 -10.95 10.49 -5.65
C HIS A 54 -9.51 10.21 -5.19
N PHE A 55 -9.30 9.84 -3.93
CA PHE A 55 -7.97 9.63 -3.36
C PHE A 55 -7.44 8.22 -3.63
N ARG A 56 -8.32 7.26 -3.91
CA ARG A 56 -7.98 5.84 -3.91
C ARG A 56 -7.41 5.43 -5.27
N ASN A 57 -6.09 5.53 -5.41
CA ASN A 57 -5.38 5.24 -6.67
C ASN A 57 -5.34 3.74 -7.06
N LYS A 58 -5.97 2.86 -6.29
CA LYS A 58 -5.99 1.41 -6.54
C LYS A 58 -7.39 0.82 -6.35
N ALA A 59 -7.94 0.30 -7.44
CA ALA A 59 -9.16 -0.50 -7.46
C ALA A 59 -8.84 -1.99 -7.43
N LYS A 60 -9.60 -2.72 -6.62
CA LYS A 60 -9.55 -4.18 -6.52
C LYS A 60 -10.97 -4.69 -6.77
N MET A 61 -11.26 -5.06 -8.02
CA MET A 61 -12.61 -5.37 -8.46
C MET A 61 -12.77 -6.88 -8.65
N VAL A 62 -13.69 -7.50 -7.93
CA VAL A 62 -14.24 -8.80 -8.30
C VAL A 62 -14.95 -8.64 -9.64
N VAL A 63 -14.70 -9.56 -10.57
CA VAL A 63 -15.42 -9.61 -11.84
C VAL A 63 -16.53 -10.64 -11.73
N SER A 64 -17.76 -10.19 -11.96
CA SER A 64 -18.99 -11.01 -11.89
C SER A 64 -19.93 -10.69 -13.05
N GLY A 65 -21.14 -11.24 -13.07
CA GLY A 65 -22.07 -11.10 -14.18
C GLY A 65 -21.77 -12.08 -15.33
N SER A 66 -21.99 -11.63 -16.57
CA SER A 66 -21.70 -12.41 -17.79
C SER A 66 -20.61 -11.75 -18.62
N VAL A 67 -20.20 -12.41 -19.71
CA VAL A 67 -19.21 -11.87 -20.65
C VAL A 67 -19.74 -10.61 -21.35
N GLU A 68 -21.04 -10.57 -21.66
CA GLU A 68 -21.73 -9.47 -22.35
C GLU A 68 -22.10 -8.34 -21.39
N LYS A 69 -22.30 -8.64 -20.11
CA LYS A 69 -22.65 -7.68 -19.05
C LYS A 69 -21.81 -7.94 -17.80
N PRO A 70 -20.49 -7.69 -17.86
CA PRO A 70 -19.62 -7.87 -16.70
C PRO A 70 -19.86 -6.75 -15.69
N LEU A 71 -19.80 -7.12 -14.41
CA LEU A 71 -19.84 -6.20 -13.27
C LEU A 71 -18.49 -6.19 -12.58
N PHE A 72 -17.98 -5.01 -12.27
CA PHE A 72 -16.71 -4.82 -11.58
C PHE A 72 -16.96 -4.21 -10.20
N GLY A 73 -16.64 -4.94 -9.15
CA GLY A 73 -16.81 -4.41 -7.80
C GLY A 73 -16.60 -5.43 -6.71
N MET A 74 -17.65 -5.73 -5.95
CA MET A 74 -17.58 -6.66 -4.82
C MET A 74 -18.77 -7.63 -4.83
N LEU A 75 -18.65 -8.68 -4.04
CA LEU A 75 -19.76 -9.58 -3.71
C LEU A 75 -20.13 -9.35 -2.25
N HIS A 76 -21.43 -9.30 -1.96
CA HIS A 76 -21.93 -9.48 -0.61
C HIS A 76 -21.72 -10.93 -0.15
N ARG A 77 -21.91 -11.19 1.15
CA ARG A 77 -21.74 -12.53 1.73
C ARG A 77 -22.67 -13.58 1.14
N ASP A 78 -23.84 -13.15 0.66
CA ASP A 78 -24.84 -13.97 -0.04
C ASP A 78 -24.50 -14.20 -1.53
N GLY A 79 -23.41 -13.62 -2.04
CA GLY A 79 -22.99 -13.70 -3.44
C GLY A 79 -23.60 -12.62 -4.34
N THR A 80 -24.42 -11.71 -3.82
CA THR A 80 -25.02 -10.62 -4.61
C THR A 80 -23.92 -9.66 -5.10
N PRO A 81 -23.80 -9.40 -6.41
CA PRO A 81 -22.78 -8.51 -6.95
C PRO A 81 -23.16 -7.03 -6.80
N VAL A 82 -22.16 -6.21 -6.53
CA VAL A 82 -22.26 -4.76 -6.46
C VAL A 82 -21.26 -4.15 -7.44
N ASP A 83 -21.77 -3.38 -8.41
CA ASP A 83 -20.93 -2.60 -9.32
C ASP A 83 -20.36 -1.39 -8.56
N LEU A 84 -19.03 -1.28 -8.54
CA LEU A 84 -18.28 -0.21 -7.88
C LEU A 84 -17.60 0.73 -8.88
N CYS A 85 -17.91 0.65 -10.19
CA CYS A 85 -17.32 1.53 -11.21
C CYS A 85 -17.62 3.01 -10.96
N GLY A 86 -18.74 3.32 -10.29
CA GLY A 86 -19.13 4.68 -9.89
C GLY A 86 -18.78 5.04 -8.44
N CYS A 87 -17.86 4.31 -7.78
CA CYS A 87 -17.47 4.60 -6.41
C CYS A 87 -16.76 5.97 -6.33
N PRO A 88 -17.22 6.92 -5.49
CA PRO A 88 -16.63 8.26 -5.39
C PRO A 88 -15.20 8.30 -4.83
N LEU A 89 -14.73 7.19 -4.23
CA LEU A 89 -13.35 7.10 -3.75
C LEU A 89 -12.33 6.97 -4.89
N TYR A 90 -12.75 6.44 -6.04
CA TYR A 90 -11.84 6.26 -7.18
C TYR A 90 -11.66 7.56 -7.95
N PRO A 91 -10.45 7.81 -8.49
CA PRO A 91 -10.20 8.90 -9.42
C PRO A 91 -11.16 8.89 -10.61
N ALA A 92 -11.51 10.06 -11.12
CA ALA A 92 -12.40 10.19 -12.29
C ALA A 92 -11.83 9.48 -13.54
N SER A 93 -10.51 9.36 -13.63
CA SER A 93 -9.77 8.67 -14.70
C SER A 93 -10.08 7.16 -14.77
N PHE A 94 -10.64 6.56 -13.71
CA PHE A 94 -10.99 5.14 -13.70
C PHE A 94 -12.26 4.85 -14.50
N ALA A 95 -13.22 5.79 -14.57
CA ALA A 95 -14.51 5.54 -15.20
C ALA A 95 -14.38 5.22 -16.71
N PRO A 96 -13.57 5.96 -17.50
CA PRO A 96 -13.29 5.59 -18.90
C PRO A 96 -12.62 4.22 -19.04
N VAL A 97 -11.71 3.87 -18.13
CA VAL A 97 -11.04 2.56 -18.13
C VAL A 97 -12.05 1.43 -17.91
N PHE A 98 -12.91 1.55 -16.89
CA PHE A 98 -13.95 0.55 -16.64
C PHE A 98 -14.93 0.45 -17.81
N SER A 99 -15.31 1.57 -18.41
CA SER A 99 -16.19 1.60 -19.58
C SER A 99 -15.58 0.82 -20.76
N ALA A 100 -14.30 1.04 -21.07
CA ALA A 100 -13.60 0.33 -22.14
C ALA A 100 -13.32 -1.15 -21.81
N LEU A 101 -13.14 -1.49 -20.53
CA LEU A 101 -12.92 -2.87 -20.11
C LEU A 101 -14.17 -3.75 -20.27
N LYS A 102 -15.38 -3.20 -20.09
CA LYS A 102 -16.64 -3.97 -20.24
C LYS A 102 -16.73 -4.70 -21.60
N PRO A 103 -16.64 -4.04 -22.77
CA PRO A 103 -16.62 -4.71 -24.07
C PRO A 103 -15.31 -5.49 -24.32
N PHE A 104 -14.20 -5.10 -23.69
CA PHE A 104 -12.94 -5.83 -23.81
C PHE A 104 -13.02 -7.25 -23.24
N ILE A 105 -13.74 -7.45 -22.13
CA ILE A 105 -13.93 -8.78 -21.52
C ILE A 105 -14.54 -9.76 -22.53
N ALA A 106 -15.54 -9.32 -23.31
CA ALA A 106 -16.11 -10.11 -24.38
C ALA A 106 -15.12 -10.39 -25.51
N ARG A 107 -14.39 -9.37 -25.97
CA ARG A 107 -13.38 -9.50 -27.02
C ARG A 107 -12.28 -10.51 -26.66
N ALA A 108 -11.81 -10.46 -25.41
CA ALA A 108 -10.78 -11.35 -24.89
C ALA A 108 -11.32 -12.72 -24.45
N GLY A 109 -12.63 -12.96 -24.55
CA GLY A 109 -13.28 -14.22 -24.15
C GLY A 109 -13.08 -14.57 -22.68
N LEU A 110 -12.99 -13.55 -21.82
CA LEU A 110 -12.69 -13.69 -20.40
C LEU A 110 -13.97 -13.88 -19.59
N THR A 111 -14.43 -15.12 -19.48
CA THR A 111 -15.63 -15.43 -18.68
C THR A 111 -15.43 -15.07 -17.21
N PRO A 112 -16.30 -14.24 -16.59
CA PRO A 112 -16.25 -13.97 -15.16
C PRO A 112 -16.28 -15.27 -14.33
N TYR A 113 -15.44 -15.34 -13.29
CA TYR A 113 -15.32 -16.52 -12.45
C TYR A 113 -16.48 -16.59 -11.44
N ASN A 114 -17.25 -17.67 -11.51
CA ASN A 114 -18.27 -18.00 -10.52
C ASN A 114 -17.68 -18.87 -9.42
N VAL A 115 -17.64 -18.32 -8.20
CA VAL A 115 -17.09 -18.98 -7.01
C VAL A 115 -17.82 -20.29 -6.70
N ALA A 116 -19.16 -20.25 -6.60
CA ALA A 116 -19.97 -21.42 -6.23
C ALA A 116 -19.83 -22.59 -7.22
N ARG A 117 -19.79 -22.30 -8.53
CA ARG A 117 -19.69 -23.31 -9.59
C ARG A 117 -18.26 -23.70 -9.94
N LYS A 118 -17.26 -22.98 -9.42
CA LYS A 118 -15.83 -23.13 -9.77
C LYS A 118 -15.57 -23.11 -11.28
N ARG A 119 -16.25 -22.20 -11.99
CA ARG A 119 -16.22 -22.06 -13.45
C ARG A 119 -15.97 -20.62 -13.87
N GLY A 120 -15.48 -20.44 -15.09
CA GLY A 120 -15.02 -19.14 -15.59
C GLY A 120 -13.52 -18.98 -15.41
N GLU A 121 -13.01 -17.82 -15.85
CA GLU A 121 -11.59 -17.55 -15.99
C GLU A 121 -11.18 -16.28 -15.22
N LEU A 122 -11.87 -15.16 -15.44
CA LEU A 122 -11.49 -13.86 -14.88
C LEU A 122 -12.07 -13.67 -13.49
N LYS A 123 -11.21 -13.63 -12.47
CA LYS A 123 -11.58 -13.48 -11.06
C LYS A 123 -11.61 -12.01 -10.64
N TYR A 124 -10.56 -11.28 -10.95
CA TYR A 124 -10.40 -9.89 -10.54
C TYR A 124 -9.79 -9.01 -11.63
N LEU A 125 -10.12 -7.74 -11.58
CA LEU A 125 -9.38 -6.66 -12.24
C LEU A 125 -8.77 -5.79 -11.15
N LEU A 126 -7.45 -5.65 -11.18
CA LEU A 126 -6.73 -4.76 -10.29
C LEU A 126 -6.20 -3.60 -11.14
N LEU A 127 -6.63 -2.38 -10.83
CA LEU A 127 -6.22 -1.18 -11.53
C LEU A 127 -5.52 -0.26 -10.55
N THR A 128 -4.29 0.13 -10.88
CA THR A 128 -3.52 1.13 -10.13
C THR A 128 -3.19 2.29 -11.05
N GLU A 129 -3.32 3.52 -10.56
CA GLU A 129 -2.89 4.73 -11.25
C GLU A 129 -1.74 5.39 -10.49
N SER A 130 -0.80 5.91 -11.26
CA SER A 130 0.25 6.80 -10.79
C SER A 130 -0.25 8.24 -10.83
N GLN A 131 -0.10 8.97 -9.73
CA GLN A 131 -0.42 10.40 -9.71
C GLN A 131 0.67 11.25 -10.37
N PHE A 132 1.86 10.69 -10.59
CA PHE A 132 2.95 11.39 -11.22
C PHE A 132 2.68 11.77 -12.68
N ASP A 133 2.22 10.82 -13.51
CA ASP A 133 2.01 11.03 -14.96
C ASP A 133 0.67 10.51 -15.49
N GLY A 134 -0.22 10.03 -14.61
CA GLY A 134 -1.50 9.41 -14.99
C GLY A 134 -1.36 8.03 -15.63
N GLY A 135 -0.15 7.47 -15.67
CA GLY A 135 0.12 6.11 -16.13
C GLY A 135 -0.58 5.09 -15.24
N MET A 136 -0.99 3.97 -15.84
CA MET A 136 -1.79 2.96 -15.15
C MET A 136 -1.22 1.56 -15.31
N MET A 137 -1.41 0.76 -14.26
CA MET A 137 -1.17 -0.68 -14.25
C MET A 137 -2.50 -1.42 -14.17
N LEU A 138 -2.80 -2.24 -15.17
CA LEU A 138 -3.97 -3.11 -15.21
C LEU A 138 -3.56 -4.58 -15.09
N ARG A 139 -4.11 -5.27 -14.10
CA ARG A 139 -3.81 -6.68 -13.84
C ARG A 139 -5.07 -7.50 -13.94
N PHE A 140 -5.04 -8.49 -14.82
CA PHE A 140 -6.08 -9.51 -14.95
C PHE A 140 -5.74 -10.66 -14.02
N VAL A 141 -6.54 -10.90 -12.97
CA VAL A 141 -6.37 -12.11 -12.18
C VAL A 141 -7.20 -13.22 -12.80
N LEU A 142 -6.52 -14.20 -13.37
CA LEU A 142 -7.09 -15.34 -14.08
C LEU A 142 -7.01 -16.59 -13.21
N ARG A 143 -7.91 -17.54 -13.48
CA ARG A 143 -7.87 -18.87 -12.86
C ARG A 143 -6.68 -19.68 -13.38
N SER A 144 -6.35 -19.56 -14.67
CA SER A 144 -5.39 -20.40 -15.39
C SER A 144 -4.77 -19.64 -16.57
N GLU A 145 -3.85 -20.30 -17.28
CA GLU A 145 -3.21 -19.74 -18.47
C GLU A 145 -4.03 -19.90 -19.76
N THR A 146 -5.15 -20.63 -19.70
CA THR A 146 -5.95 -21.07 -20.86
C THR A 146 -6.35 -19.91 -21.81
N LYS A 147 -6.59 -18.72 -21.26
CA LYS A 147 -7.01 -17.54 -22.04
C LYS A 147 -5.88 -16.56 -22.39
N LEU A 148 -4.63 -16.86 -22.06
CA LEU A 148 -3.52 -15.93 -22.31
C LEU A 148 -3.33 -15.61 -23.79
N THR A 149 -3.39 -16.60 -24.68
CA THR A 149 -3.25 -16.37 -26.13
C THR A 149 -4.33 -15.43 -26.65
N GLN A 150 -5.59 -15.66 -26.25
CA GLN A 150 -6.73 -14.83 -26.65
C GLN A 150 -6.62 -13.42 -26.05
N LEU A 151 -6.21 -13.30 -24.78
CA LEU A 151 -5.97 -12.03 -24.12
C LEU A 151 -4.90 -11.23 -24.87
N ARG A 152 -3.73 -11.83 -25.14
CA ARG A 152 -2.63 -11.20 -25.90
C ARG A 152 -3.10 -10.70 -27.27
N ALA A 153 -3.88 -11.50 -27.99
CA ALA A 153 -4.42 -11.12 -29.30
C ALA A 153 -5.39 -9.93 -29.23
N ALA A 154 -6.11 -9.76 -28.12
CA ALA A 154 -7.06 -8.65 -27.92
C ALA A 154 -6.39 -7.35 -27.44
N LEU A 155 -5.22 -7.42 -26.78
CA LEU A 155 -4.55 -6.27 -26.17
C LEU A 155 -4.27 -5.08 -27.09
N PRO A 156 -3.91 -5.23 -28.39
CA PRO A 156 -3.70 -4.09 -29.27
C PRO A 156 -4.92 -3.16 -29.33
N TRP A 157 -6.13 -3.72 -29.31
CA TRP A 157 -7.36 -2.91 -29.27
C TRP A 157 -7.49 -2.14 -27.96
N LEU A 158 -7.23 -2.81 -26.81
CA LEU A 158 -7.32 -2.16 -25.50
C LEU A 158 -6.32 -1.01 -25.37
N ARG A 159 -5.08 -1.22 -25.82
CA ARG A 159 -4.03 -0.20 -25.78
C ARG A 159 -4.33 1.00 -26.67
N ALA A 160 -4.99 0.79 -27.81
CA ALA A 160 -5.46 1.89 -28.65
C ALA A 160 -6.55 2.73 -27.98
N GLN A 161 -7.43 2.11 -27.18
CA GLN A 161 -8.47 2.82 -26.42
C GLN A 161 -7.93 3.49 -25.15
N LEU A 162 -6.94 2.86 -24.51
CA LEU A 162 -6.39 3.27 -23.22
C LEU A 162 -4.85 3.36 -23.29
N PRO A 163 -4.30 4.36 -23.99
CA PRO A 163 -2.84 4.53 -24.14
C PRO A 163 -2.12 4.80 -22.81
N GLN A 164 -2.84 5.20 -21.77
CA GLN A 164 -2.31 5.40 -20.42
C GLN A 164 -2.00 4.07 -19.68
N LEU A 165 -2.47 2.91 -20.17
CA LEU A 165 -2.09 1.61 -19.61
C LEU A 165 -0.63 1.29 -19.96
N ARG A 166 0.27 1.55 -19.01
CA ARG A 166 1.72 1.34 -19.15
C ARG A 166 2.14 -0.08 -18.84
N VAL A 167 1.53 -0.67 -17.81
CA VAL A 167 1.82 -2.04 -17.37
C VAL A 167 0.55 -2.86 -17.45
N ILE A 168 0.58 -3.95 -18.22
CA ILE A 168 -0.53 -4.90 -18.27
C ILE A 168 -0.02 -6.29 -17.93
N THR A 169 -0.66 -6.95 -16.97
CA THR A 169 -0.26 -8.30 -16.55
C THR A 169 -1.44 -9.25 -16.43
N ALA A 170 -1.14 -10.55 -16.48
CA ALA A 170 -2.04 -11.62 -16.10
C ALA A 170 -1.46 -12.36 -14.89
N ASN A 171 -2.15 -12.30 -13.77
CA ASN A 171 -1.83 -13.04 -12.56
C ASN A 171 -2.59 -14.37 -12.56
N ILE A 172 -1.92 -15.49 -12.28
CA ILE A 172 -2.54 -16.81 -12.27
C ILE A 172 -2.83 -17.24 -10.84
N GLN A 173 -4.12 -17.31 -10.51
CA GLN A 173 -4.63 -17.68 -9.19
C GLN A 173 -5.46 -18.97 -9.33
N PRO A 174 -4.86 -20.16 -9.24
CA PRO A 174 -5.58 -21.41 -9.48
C PRO A 174 -6.38 -21.89 -8.26
N VAL A 175 -5.95 -21.51 -7.06
CA VAL A 175 -6.53 -22.04 -5.81
C VAL A 175 -7.91 -21.44 -5.51
N HIS A 176 -8.79 -22.26 -4.96
CA HIS A 176 -10.14 -21.86 -4.56
C HIS A 176 -10.18 -21.43 -3.09
N MET A 177 -9.36 -20.43 -2.76
CA MET A 177 -9.28 -19.85 -1.43
C MET A 177 -9.57 -18.36 -1.50
N ALA A 178 -9.87 -17.74 -0.36
CA ALA A 178 -10.08 -16.29 -0.24
C ALA A 178 -8.76 -15.49 -0.34
N ILE A 179 -7.89 -15.87 -1.28
CA ILE A 179 -6.70 -15.11 -1.66
C ILE A 179 -6.99 -14.40 -2.99
N MET A 180 -6.53 -13.16 -3.10
CA MET A 180 -6.86 -12.31 -4.25
C MET A 180 -6.03 -12.61 -5.48
N GLU A 181 -4.78 -13.01 -5.28
CA GLU A 181 -3.75 -13.13 -6.31
C GLU A 181 -3.03 -14.47 -6.09
N GLY A 182 -2.51 -15.09 -7.15
CA GLY A 182 -1.63 -16.25 -7.06
C GLY A 182 -0.17 -15.85 -7.27
N GLU A 183 0.72 -16.83 -7.22
CA GLU A 183 2.17 -16.61 -7.21
C GLU A 183 2.72 -16.19 -8.57
N THR A 184 2.13 -16.69 -9.66
CA THR A 184 2.62 -16.42 -11.02
C THR A 184 2.07 -15.13 -11.58
N GLU A 185 2.96 -14.23 -12.00
CA GLU A 185 2.64 -12.99 -12.69
C GLU A 185 3.25 -13.00 -14.10
N ILE A 186 2.42 -12.75 -15.11
CA ILE A 186 2.84 -12.77 -16.52
C ILE A 186 2.69 -11.37 -17.11
N TYR A 187 3.80 -10.74 -17.46
CA TYR A 187 3.79 -9.45 -18.14
C TYR A 187 3.31 -9.59 -19.59
N LEU A 188 2.43 -8.68 -19.97
CA LEU A 188 1.86 -8.57 -21.32
C LEU A 188 2.31 -7.28 -22.04
N THR A 189 3.17 -6.50 -21.37
CA THR A 189 3.83 -5.27 -21.84
C THR A 189 5.32 -5.35 -21.52
N ASP A 190 6.15 -4.64 -22.28
CA ASP A 190 7.60 -4.57 -22.04
C ASP A 190 7.92 -3.84 -20.73
N GLN A 191 7.17 -2.78 -20.42
CA GLN A 191 7.28 -2.09 -19.15
C GLN A 191 6.70 -2.96 -18.02
N GLN A 192 7.52 -3.19 -16.99
CA GLN A 192 7.21 -4.08 -15.87
C GLN A 192 6.95 -3.35 -14.54
N ALA A 193 7.23 -2.05 -14.49
CA ALA A 193 7.01 -1.22 -13.32
C ALA A 193 6.32 0.08 -13.73
N LEU A 194 5.37 0.51 -12.91
CA LEU A 194 4.72 1.81 -13.03
C LEU A 194 5.53 2.84 -12.21
N ALA A 195 5.95 3.92 -12.86
CA ALA A 195 6.65 5.02 -12.19
C ALA A 195 5.66 5.81 -11.34
N GLU A 196 6.07 6.19 -10.15
CA GLU A 196 5.37 7.11 -9.26
C GLU A 196 6.39 8.07 -8.66
N ARG A 197 5.93 9.22 -8.17
CA ARG A 197 6.79 10.19 -7.50
C ARG A 197 6.08 10.81 -6.32
N PHE A 198 6.64 10.60 -5.15
CA PHE A 198 6.21 11.29 -3.94
C PHE A 198 7.25 12.29 -3.54
N ASN A 199 6.83 13.54 -3.38
CA ASN A 199 7.74 14.66 -3.20
C ASN A 199 8.78 14.65 -4.36
N ASP A 200 10.06 14.47 -4.05
CA ASP A 200 11.15 14.39 -5.02
C ASP A 200 11.75 12.97 -5.15
N VAL A 201 11.11 11.97 -4.56
CA VAL A 201 11.59 10.58 -4.55
C VAL A 201 10.87 9.76 -5.63
N PRO A 202 11.59 9.25 -6.64
CA PRO A 202 11.03 8.33 -7.60
C PRO A 202 10.74 6.99 -6.91
N LEU A 203 9.58 6.41 -7.16
CA LEU A 203 9.18 5.10 -6.65
C LEU A 203 8.64 4.24 -7.79
N TRP A 204 8.92 2.94 -7.73
CA TRP A 204 8.55 2.01 -8.78
C TRP A 204 7.57 0.97 -8.25
N ILE A 205 6.37 0.94 -8.82
CA ILE A 205 5.30 0.04 -8.42
C ILE A 205 5.31 -1.16 -9.36
N ARG A 206 5.54 -2.35 -8.81
CA ARG A 206 5.43 -3.62 -9.54
C ARG A 206 4.15 -4.36 -9.14
N PRO A 207 3.69 -5.32 -9.95
CA PRO A 207 2.65 -6.25 -9.54
C PRO A 207 2.96 -6.87 -8.17
N GLN A 208 1.92 -7.14 -7.38
CA GLN A 208 2.00 -7.70 -6.02
C GLN A 208 2.72 -6.83 -4.98
N SER A 209 3.48 -5.80 -5.36
CA SER A 209 4.08 -4.86 -4.43
C SER A 209 3.00 -4.09 -3.64
N PHE A 210 3.24 -3.92 -2.34
CA PHE A 210 2.44 -3.03 -1.52
C PHE A 210 2.78 -1.57 -1.88
N PHE A 211 1.75 -0.74 -1.95
CA PHE A 211 1.89 0.69 -2.14
C PHE A 211 0.69 1.38 -1.49
N GLN A 212 0.91 2.59 -0.95
CA GLN A 212 -0.13 3.31 -0.24
C GLN A 212 -1.25 3.73 -1.19
N THR A 213 -2.50 3.50 -0.77
CA THR A 213 -3.66 3.71 -1.65
C THR A 213 -4.16 5.15 -1.68
N ASN A 214 -3.65 6.02 -0.79
CA ASN A 214 -3.94 7.45 -0.77
C ASN A 214 -2.61 8.20 -0.96
N PRO A 215 -2.19 8.45 -2.20
CA PRO A 215 -0.92 9.09 -2.52
C PRO A 215 -0.70 10.45 -1.83
N THR A 216 -1.76 11.26 -1.70
CA THR A 216 -1.69 12.58 -1.08
C THR A 216 -1.27 12.49 0.38
N VAL A 217 -1.89 11.58 1.14
CA VAL A 217 -1.55 11.37 2.55
C VAL A 217 -0.23 10.61 2.70
N ALA A 218 0.06 9.67 1.82
CA ALA A 218 1.34 8.97 1.79
C ALA A 218 2.54 9.91 1.58
N SER A 219 2.43 10.87 0.65
CA SER A 219 3.47 11.87 0.40
C SER A 219 3.75 12.70 1.66
N ARG A 220 2.70 13.06 2.42
CA ARG A 220 2.83 13.77 3.71
C ARG A 220 3.44 12.89 4.79
N LEU A 221 3.06 11.62 4.88
CA LEU A 221 3.65 10.65 5.81
C LEU A 221 5.16 10.51 5.61
N TYR A 222 5.59 10.33 4.36
CA TYR A 222 7.01 10.24 4.03
C TYR A 222 7.75 11.56 4.28
N ALA A 223 7.15 12.70 3.94
CA ALA A 223 7.73 14.01 4.21
C ALA A 223 7.90 14.27 5.72
N THR A 224 6.90 13.92 6.55
CA THR A 224 7.03 14.04 8.01
C THR A 224 8.18 13.19 8.54
N ALA A 225 8.30 11.93 8.08
CA ALA A 225 9.40 11.07 8.50
C ALA A 225 10.77 11.67 8.14
N ARG A 226 10.93 12.15 6.90
CA ARG A 226 12.13 12.87 6.45
C ARG A 226 12.41 14.08 7.34
N ASP A 227 11.41 14.93 7.59
CA ASP A 227 11.59 16.18 8.33
C ASP A 227 11.97 15.91 9.80
N TRP A 228 11.44 14.83 10.40
CA TRP A 228 11.84 14.38 11.73
C TRP A 228 13.27 13.83 11.73
N VAL A 229 13.62 12.96 10.79
CA VAL A 229 14.97 12.38 10.68
C VAL A 229 16.03 13.45 10.39
N GLY A 230 15.72 14.45 9.56
CA GLY A 230 16.62 15.56 9.23
C GLY A 230 16.98 16.46 10.42
N GLN A 231 16.24 16.37 11.53
CA GLN A 231 16.54 17.06 12.79
C GLN A 231 17.41 16.23 13.75
N LEU A 232 17.77 15.01 13.36
CA LEU A 232 18.51 14.07 14.19
C LEU A 232 19.94 13.86 13.63
N PRO A 233 20.93 13.61 14.49
CA PRO A 233 22.30 13.34 14.06
C PRO A 233 22.47 11.89 13.59
N VAL A 234 21.76 11.51 12.52
CA VAL A 234 21.73 10.14 11.97
C VAL A 234 22.73 10.01 10.83
N ARG A 235 23.69 9.09 10.96
CA ARG A 235 24.66 8.74 9.91
C ARG A 235 24.47 7.33 9.39
N HIS A 236 23.94 6.41 10.20
CA HIS A 236 23.57 5.06 9.79
C HIS A 236 22.11 4.79 10.17
N MET A 237 21.30 4.40 9.19
CA MET A 237 19.89 4.06 9.35
C MET A 237 19.59 2.66 8.81
N TRP A 238 18.78 1.89 9.54
CA TRP A 238 18.15 0.69 9.02
C TRP A 238 16.68 0.98 8.69
N ASP A 239 16.21 0.58 7.52
CA ASP A 239 14.81 0.59 7.11
C ASP A 239 14.35 -0.87 7.00
N LEU A 240 13.66 -1.36 8.03
CA LEU A 240 13.13 -2.72 8.11
C LEU A 240 11.69 -2.74 7.61
N PHE A 241 11.35 -3.78 6.84
CA PHE A 241 10.11 -3.82 6.06
C PHE A 241 10.02 -2.65 5.06
N CYS A 242 11.16 -2.36 4.41
CA CYS A 242 11.31 -1.14 3.59
C CYS A 242 10.44 -1.12 2.33
N GLY A 243 9.90 -2.27 1.92
CA GLY A 243 9.14 -2.38 0.68
C GLY A 243 9.95 -1.85 -0.51
N VAL A 244 9.36 -0.92 -1.27
CA VAL A 244 10.01 -0.26 -2.42
C VAL A 244 10.93 0.91 -2.02
N GLY A 245 11.28 1.04 -0.73
CA GLY A 245 12.17 2.08 -0.20
C GLY A 245 11.46 3.38 0.15
N GLY A 246 10.14 3.36 0.34
CA GLY A 246 9.32 4.56 0.56
C GLY A 246 9.84 5.45 1.69
N PHE A 247 10.08 4.91 2.88
CA PHE A 247 10.60 5.69 4.00
C PHE A 247 12.10 5.95 3.90
N GLY A 248 12.90 4.90 3.75
CA GLY A 248 14.36 5.00 3.76
C GLY A 248 14.89 5.99 2.72
N LEU A 249 14.37 5.98 1.49
CA LEU A 249 14.82 6.87 0.42
C LEU A 249 14.39 8.33 0.64
N HIS A 250 13.25 8.58 1.30
CA HIS A 250 12.86 9.94 1.68
C HIS A 250 13.74 10.52 2.78
N CYS A 251 14.22 9.67 3.70
CA CYS A 251 15.06 10.07 4.82
C CYS A 251 16.56 10.10 4.48
N ALA A 252 16.99 9.40 3.43
CA ALA A 252 18.39 9.26 3.07
C ALA A 252 19.02 10.60 2.64
N THR A 253 20.26 10.81 3.07
CA THR A 253 21.13 11.88 2.58
C THR A 253 22.35 11.27 1.89
N PRO A 254 23.08 12.00 1.03
CA PRO A 254 24.26 11.46 0.35
C PRO A 254 25.35 10.94 1.31
N GLN A 255 25.39 11.44 2.54
CA GLN A 255 26.37 11.05 3.54
C GLN A 255 25.91 9.89 4.42
N MET A 256 24.60 9.60 4.46
CA MET A 256 24.01 8.57 5.31
C MET A 256 24.22 7.17 4.72
N GLN A 257 24.60 6.22 5.56
CA GLN A 257 24.52 4.79 5.25
C GLN A 257 23.08 4.32 5.50
N LEU A 258 22.44 3.76 4.49
CA LEU A 258 21.10 3.19 4.60
C LEU A 258 21.12 1.69 4.29
N THR A 259 20.67 0.91 5.25
CA THR A 259 20.42 -0.53 5.09
C THR A 259 18.93 -0.78 4.98
N GLY A 260 18.44 -1.25 3.83
CA GLY A 260 17.04 -1.54 3.61
C GLY A 260 16.78 -3.05 3.49
N ILE A 261 15.87 -3.57 4.32
CA ILE A 261 15.54 -5.00 4.38
C ILE A 261 14.06 -5.20 4.08
N GLU A 262 13.77 -6.10 3.16
CA GLU A 262 12.42 -6.47 2.73
C GLU A 262 12.43 -7.93 2.31
N ILE A 263 11.34 -8.69 2.52
CA ILE A 263 11.30 -10.10 2.16
C ILE A 263 11.11 -10.29 0.64
N ALA A 264 10.43 -9.35 -0.01
CA ALA A 264 10.14 -9.40 -1.45
C ALA A 264 11.32 -8.91 -2.31
N PRO A 265 11.95 -9.79 -3.13
CA PRO A 265 13.08 -9.39 -3.99
C PRO A 265 12.72 -8.31 -5.00
N GLU A 266 11.50 -8.32 -5.52
CA GLU A 266 11.02 -7.34 -6.50
C GLU A 266 10.90 -5.94 -5.90
N ALA A 267 10.54 -5.84 -4.61
CA ALA A 267 10.47 -4.56 -3.93
C ALA A 267 11.88 -3.97 -3.68
N ILE A 268 12.84 -4.83 -3.34
CA ILE A 268 14.27 -4.46 -3.27
C ILE A 268 14.82 -4.00 -4.62
N ALA A 269 14.43 -4.64 -5.72
CA ALA A 269 14.83 -4.20 -7.05
C ALA A 269 14.30 -2.78 -7.35
N CYS A 270 13.04 -2.49 -7.00
CA CYS A 270 12.47 -1.14 -7.11
C CYS A 270 13.22 -0.13 -6.24
N ALA A 271 13.51 -0.47 -4.97
CA ALA A 271 14.23 0.41 -4.06
C ALA A 271 15.64 0.75 -4.59
N LYS A 272 16.35 -0.23 -5.16
CA LYS A 272 17.66 -0.03 -5.81
C LYS A 272 17.57 0.85 -7.05
N GLN A 273 16.52 0.70 -7.84
CA GLN A 273 16.29 1.56 -9.00
C GLN A 273 16.08 3.02 -8.59
N SER A 274 15.18 3.26 -7.62
CA SER A 274 14.93 4.60 -7.06
C SER A 274 16.20 5.23 -6.48
N ALA A 275 16.96 4.45 -5.72
CA ALA A 275 18.24 4.84 -5.16
C ALA A 275 19.27 5.30 -6.22
N ALA A 276 19.38 4.57 -7.32
CA ALA A 276 20.27 4.91 -8.42
C ALA A 276 19.87 6.23 -9.08
N GLU A 277 18.57 6.47 -9.27
CA GLU A 277 18.05 7.74 -9.81
C GLU A 277 18.29 8.93 -8.87
N LEU A 278 18.31 8.70 -7.57
CA LEU A 278 18.65 9.70 -6.56
C LEU A 278 20.17 9.94 -6.41
N GLY A 279 21.01 9.15 -7.10
CA GLY A 279 22.47 9.25 -6.98
C GLY A 279 23.01 8.82 -5.61
N LEU A 280 22.25 8.04 -4.84
CA LEU A 280 22.64 7.55 -3.53
C LEU A 280 23.57 6.34 -3.67
N THR A 281 24.74 6.39 -3.04
CA THR A 281 25.79 5.37 -3.20
C THR A 281 26.07 4.55 -1.95
N ARG A 282 25.66 5.03 -0.76
CA ARG A 282 25.91 4.39 0.54
C ARG A 282 24.73 3.53 0.98
N LEU A 283 24.34 2.60 0.12
CA LEU A 283 23.11 1.83 0.27
C LEU A 283 23.37 0.34 0.29
N HIS A 284 22.71 -0.35 1.21
CA HIS A 284 22.72 -1.81 1.32
C HIS A 284 21.30 -2.34 1.36
N PHE A 285 20.79 -2.77 0.20
CA PHE A 285 19.45 -3.33 0.07
C PHE A 285 19.49 -4.85 -0.13
N GLN A 286 18.79 -5.59 0.73
CA GLN A 286 18.76 -7.06 0.72
C GLN A 286 17.35 -7.63 0.86
N ALA A 287 17.11 -8.72 0.12
CA ALA A 287 15.87 -9.47 0.17
C ALA A 287 15.93 -10.52 1.30
N LEU A 288 15.59 -10.16 2.53
CA LEU A 288 15.73 -10.99 3.74
C LEU A 288 14.55 -10.80 4.69
N ASP A 289 14.35 -11.76 5.60
CA ASP A 289 13.46 -11.54 6.74
C ASP A 289 14.06 -10.48 7.67
N SER A 290 13.31 -9.42 7.95
CA SER A 290 13.79 -8.28 8.72
C SER A 290 14.16 -8.64 10.16
N THR A 291 13.45 -9.57 10.79
CA THR A 291 13.75 -10.02 12.15
C THR A 291 15.03 -10.84 12.16
N GLN A 292 15.15 -11.82 11.27
CA GLN A 292 16.35 -12.67 11.16
C GLN A 292 17.59 -11.83 10.84
N PHE A 293 17.49 -10.92 9.86
CA PHE A 293 18.59 -10.02 9.53
C PHE A 293 19.01 -9.20 10.75
N ALA A 294 18.07 -8.52 11.41
CA ALA A 294 18.38 -7.67 12.54
C ALA A 294 19.09 -8.49 13.62
N THR A 295 18.52 -9.61 14.05
CA THR A 295 19.09 -10.45 15.11
C THR A 295 20.46 -11.07 14.81
N ALA A 296 20.85 -11.14 13.53
CA ALA A 296 22.13 -11.71 13.11
C ALA A 296 23.28 -10.68 13.04
N GLN A 297 22.98 -9.38 13.09
CA GLN A 297 23.98 -8.32 13.00
C GLN A 297 24.50 -7.90 14.38
N GLY A 298 25.80 -7.57 14.43
CA GLY A 298 26.45 -7.01 15.63
C GLY A 298 26.62 -5.49 15.60
N GLU A 299 26.19 -4.82 14.53
CA GLU A 299 26.28 -3.36 14.38
C GLU A 299 25.01 -2.67 14.87
N THR A 300 25.14 -1.55 15.59
CA THR A 300 24.01 -0.72 16.02
C THR A 300 23.92 0.55 15.17
N PRO A 301 22.87 0.75 14.36
CA PRO A 301 22.65 2.00 13.64
C PRO A 301 22.25 3.15 14.58
N ASP A 302 22.33 4.39 14.11
CA ASP A 302 21.82 5.55 14.85
C ASP A 302 20.28 5.51 14.94
N LEU A 303 19.63 5.03 13.87
CA LEU A 303 18.17 4.98 13.75
C LEU A 303 17.72 3.65 13.13
N VAL A 304 16.66 3.07 13.70
CA VAL A 304 15.91 1.97 13.06
C VAL A 304 14.52 2.47 12.68
N LEU A 305 14.16 2.36 11.41
CA LEU A 305 12.82 2.59 10.91
C LEU A 305 12.12 1.26 10.70
N VAL A 306 10.89 1.14 11.18
CA VAL A 306 10.04 -0.04 10.98
C VAL A 306 8.70 0.39 10.38
N ASN A 307 8.27 -0.32 9.33
CA ASN A 307 6.92 -0.21 8.76
C ASN A 307 6.28 -1.60 8.61
N PRO A 308 5.97 -2.28 9.72
CA PRO A 308 5.59 -3.69 9.70
C PRO A 308 4.21 -3.94 9.09
N PRO A 309 3.88 -5.21 8.77
CA PRO A 309 2.51 -5.62 8.51
C PRO A 309 1.59 -5.35 9.70
N ARG A 310 0.27 -5.48 9.50
CA ARG A 310 -0.77 -5.24 10.54
C ARG A 310 -0.60 -5.99 11.87
N ARG A 311 0.24 -7.02 11.92
CA ARG A 311 0.57 -7.76 13.15
C ARG A 311 1.62 -7.08 14.03
N GLY A 312 2.25 -6.00 13.58
CA GLY A 312 3.39 -5.36 14.25
C GLY A 312 4.74 -6.03 13.94
N ILE A 313 5.80 -5.60 14.64
CA ILE A 313 7.15 -6.15 14.51
C ILE A 313 7.34 -7.45 15.30
N GLY A 314 6.49 -7.69 16.31
CA GLY A 314 6.47 -8.91 17.09
C GLY A 314 7.59 -8.98 18.14
N LYS A 315 7.37 -9.82 19.16
CA LYS A 315 8.23 -9.91 20.35
C LYS A 315 9.72 -10.12 20.04
N PRO A 316 10.14 -11.02 19.12
CA PRO A 316 11.58 -11.23 18.89
C PRO A 316 12.31 -9.98 18.41
N LEU A 317 11.69 -9.18 17.53
CA LEU A 317 12.30 -7.93 17.05
C LEU A 317 12.21 -6.84 18.12
N CYS A 318 11.13 -6.77 18.90
CA CYS A 318 11.06 -5.86 20.07
C CYS A 318 12.19 -6.15 21.07
N ASP A 319 12.37 -7.41 21.48
CA ASP A 319 13.41 -7.82 22.43
C ASP A 319 14.80 -7.42 21.91
N TYR A 320 15.05 -7.67 20.62
CA TYR A 320 16.31 -7.31 19.98
C TYR A 320 16.53 -5.79 19.92
N LEU A 321 15.52 -5.00 19.55
CA LEU A 321 15.62 -3.53 19.53
C LEU A 321 15.80 -2.94 20.93
N ALA A 322 15.21 -3.55 21.96
CA ALA A 322 15.43 -3.19 23.35
C ALA A 322 16.88 -3.46 23.77
N GLN A 323 17.46 -4.59 23.34
CA GLN A 323 18.86 -4.97 23.62
C GLN A 323 19.87 -4.13 22.83
N MET A 324 19.72 -4.05 21.50
CA MET A 324 20.57 -3.25 20.61
C MET A 324 20.53 -1.76 21.00
N ALA A 325 19.34 -1.30 21.41
CA ALA A 325 19.08 0.04 21.89
C ALA A 325 19.61 1.17 20.97
N PRO A 326 19.24 1.21 19.67
CA PRO A 326 19.54 2.36 18.80
C PRO A 326 19.09 3.68 19.43
N ARG A 327 19.69 4.80 19.04
CA ARG A 327 19.36 6.10 19.65
C ARG A 327 17.92 6.52 19.36
N PHE A 328 17.44 6.17 18.16
CA PHE A 328 16.12 6.52 17.66
C PHE A 328 15.43 5.34 17.00
N ILE A 329 14.11 5.29 17.13
CA ILE A 329 13.27 4.38 16.34
C ILE A 329 12.16 5.21 15.67
N ILE A 330 11.98 5.06 14.37
CA ILE A 330 10.77 5.53 13.68
C ILE A 330 9.86 4.32 13.50
N TYR A 331 8.63 4.39 14.02
CA TYR A 331 7.63 3.36 13.85
C TYR A 331 6.47 3.93 13.02
N SER A 332 6.28 3.40 11.80
CA SER A 332 5.10 3.65 10.97
C SER A 332 4.12 2.47 11.08
N SER A 333 2.83 2.71 11.29
CA SER A 333 1.85 1.62 11.44
C SER A 333 0.44 1.97 10.98
N CYS A 334 -0.15 1.07 10.19
CA CYS A 334 -1.58 1.08 9.86
C CYS A 334 -2.45 0.40 10.94
N ASN A 335 -1.83 -0.08 12.02
CA ASN A 335 -2.49 -0.68 13.18
C ASN A 335 -1.90 -0.11 14.47
N ALA A 336 -2.52 0.95 14.99
CA ALA A 336 -2.09 1.60 16.22
C ALA A 336 -2.13 0.68 17.44
N GLN A 337 -3.00 -0.34 17.46
CA GLN A 337 -3.10 -1.27 18.58
C GLN A 337 -1.85 -2.14 18.71
N THR A 338 -1.39 -2.74 17.60
CA THR A 338 -0.17 -3.55 17.61
C THR A 338 1.07 -2.69 17.81
N MET A 339 1.10 -1.47 17.23
CA MET A 339 2.18 -0.50 17.51
C MET A 339 2.27 -0.18 19.00
N ALA A 340 1.14 0.11 19.66
CA ALA A 340 1.13 0.41 21.09
C ALA A 340 1.55 -0.80 21.95
N GLN A 341 1.25 -2.02 21.52
CA GLN A 341 1.74 -3.24 22.18
C GLN A 341 3.26 -3.38 22.02
N ASP A 342 3.77 -3.20 20.81
CA ASP A 342 5.20 -3.28 20.52
C ASP A 342 6.00 -2.21 21.29
N ILE A 343 5.52 -0.95 21.34
CA ILE A 343 6.19 0.13 22.08
C ILE A 343 6.25 -0.17 23.59
N ARG A 344 5.24 -0.85 24.17
CA ARG A 344 5.31 -1.30 25.58
C ARG A 344 6.41 -2.34 25.82
N HIS A 345 6.83 -3.07 24.79
CA HIS A 345 7.97 -3.99 24.85
C HIS A 345 9.33 -3.30 24.64
N LEU A 346 9.36 -1.97 24.53
CA LEU A 346 10.57 -1.15 24.40
C LEU A 346 10.72 -0.21 25.61
N PRO A 347 10.94 -0.74 26.83
CA PRO A 347 10.88 0.04 28.07
C PRO A 347 11.98 1.11 28.20
N ASN A 348 13.05 0.99 27.42
CA ASN A 348 14.15 1.95 27.34
C ASN A 348 13.89 3.11 26.37
N TYR A 349 12.65 3.26 25.87
CA TYR A 349 12.27 4.35 24.96
C TYR A 349 11.08 5.15 25.49
N ARG A 350 11.01 6.40 25.03
CA ARG A 350 9.83 7.25 25.13
C ARG A 350 9.42 7.75 23.75
N ILE A 351 8.14 8.09 23.60
CA ILE A 351 7.60 8.65 22.36
C ILE A 351 7.94 10.15 22.35
N GLN A 352 8.91 10.54 21.54
CA GLN A 352 9.28 11.95 21.38
C GLN A 352 8.23 12.70 20.56
N ARG A 353 7.74 12.10 19.47
CA ARG A 353 6.67 12.66 18.63
C ARG A 353 5.75 11.55 18.16
N VAL A 354 4.46 11.83 18.06
CA VAL A 354 3.50 10.95 17.41
C VAL A 354 2.52 11.76 16.57
N GLN A 355 2.24 11.27 15.37
CA GLN A 355 1.32 11.93 14.43
C GLN A 355 0.42 10.92 13.74
N LEU A 356 -0.86 11.27 13.64
CA LEU A 356 -1.88 10.50 12.96
C LEU A 356 -2.03 10.96 11.50
N PHE A 357 -2.21 10.03 10.59
CA PHE A 357 -2.44 10.26 9.17
C PHE A 357 -3.72 9.54 8.73
N ASP A 358 -4.69 10.31 8.24
CA ASP A 358 -5.95 9.74 7.75
C ASP A 358 -5.80 9.19 6.33
N MET A 359 -5.12 8.05 6.23
CA MET A 359 -4.92 7.33 4.98
C MET A 359 -6.24 6.78 4.41
N PHE A 360 -7.25 6.58 5.26
CA PHE A 360 -8.53 5.94 4.92
C PHE A 360 -9.75 6.72 5.46
N PRO A 361 -10.05 7.90 4.87
CA PRO A 361 -11.27 8.64 5.19
C PRO A 361 -12.52 7.75 5.07
N HIS A 362 -13.54 8.06 5.87
CA HIS A 362 -14.81 7.34 5.99
C HIS A 362 -14.71 5.94 6.62
N THR A 363 -13.58 5.63 7.25
CA THR A 363 -13.35 4.39 8.00
C THR A 363 -12.68 4.67 9.34
N ALA A 364 -12.70 3.69 10.25
CA ALA A 364 -11.97 3.76 11.51
C ALA A 364 -10.44 3.58 11.36
N HIS A 365 -9.95 3.22 10.17
CA HIS A 365 -8.53 2.96 9.95
C HIS A 365 -7.76 4.27 9.77
N TYR A 366 -6.52 4.28 10.26
CA TYR A 366 -5.57 5.38 10.14
C TYR A 366 -4.15 4.83 10.20
N GLU A 367 -3.21 5.63 9.70
CA GLU A 367 -1.77 5.40 9.82
C GLU A 367 -1.23 6.27 10.96
N VAL A 368 -0.19 5.79 11.65
CA VAL A 368 0.50 6.53 12.71
C VAL A 368 1.98 6.48 12.46
N LEU A 369 2.64 7.63 12.64
CA LEU A 369 4.09 7.73 12.71
C LEU A 369 4.49 8.12 14.14
N ALA A 370 5.37 7.33 14.75
CA ALA A 370 5.94 7.63 16.06
C ALA A 370 7.46 7.70 15.97
N LEU A 371 8.06 8.78 16.49
CA LEU A 371 9.48 8.87 16.76
C LEU A 371 9.72 8.52 18.22
N LEU A 372 10.43 7.42 18.45
CA LEU A 372 10.89 7.00 19.76
C LEU A 372 12.33 7.44 19.96
N ARG A 373 12.64 7.90 21.17
CA ARG A 373 14.00 8.23 21.60
C ARG A 373 14.37 7.38 22.80
N ARG A 374 15.59 6.84 22.76
CA ARG A 374 16.14 6.11 23.90
C ARG A 374 16.24 7.03 25.13
N LEU A 375 15.82 6.51 26.29
CA LEU A 375 15.80 7.23 27.57
C LEU A 375 17.19 7.68 28.03
#